data_AF-A0A6P3Y4G3-F1
#
_entry.id   AF-A0A6P3Y4G3-F1
#
_cell.length_a   1.000
_cell.length_b   1.000
_cell.length_c   1.000
_cell.angle_alpha   90.00
_cell.angle_beta   90.00
_cell.angle_gamma   90.00
#
_symmetry.space_group_name_H-M   'P 1'
#
loop_
_entity.id
_entity.type
_entity.pdbx_description
1 polymer ?
#
loop_
_entity_poly.entity_id
_entity_poly.type
_entity_poly.pdbx_seq_one_letter_code
_entity_poly.pdbx_strand_id
1 'polypeptide(L)'
;MSRIYTAEEIAREVQNGSLWIVIHNSVYDLTKFYVQHPGGEEVLFDLAGKDGSQCFDSVGHSEEAIMLRDIYKIGDLEEDASLEQPAPTAKPDKKSEPAVTQDEDWQYRKTEAKERSLMPLVATVLAIYAFIIYYVWF
;
A
#
# COMPACT_ATOMS: atom_id res chain seq x y z
N MET A 1 8.36 12.84 24.13
CA MET A 1 7.91 11.51 24.59
C MET A 1 6.96 10.99 23.53
N SER A 2 7.36 9.98 22.76
CA SER A 2 6.46 9.30 21.83
C SER A 2 5.39 8.56 22.61
N ARG A 3 4.15 8.51 22.09
CA ARG A 3 3.14 7.60 22.62
C ARG A 3 3.43 6.18 22.15
N ILE A 4 3.16 5.20 23.00
CA ILE A 4 3.26 3.78 22.66
C ILE A 4 1.85 3.29 22.37
N TYR A 5 1.67 2.59 21.26
CA TYR A 5 0.39 2.04 20.83
C TYR A 5 0.48 0.52 20.71
N THR A 6 -0.55 -0.19 21.17
CA THR A 6 -0.63 -1.64 21.00
C THR A 6 -1.24 -1.98 19.65
N ALA A 7 -0.98 -3.18 19.13
CA ALA A 7 -1.62 -3.65 17.89
C ALA A 7 -3.16 -3.65 17.99
N GLU A 8 -3.69 -3.94 19.18
CA GLU A 8 -5.13 -3.93 19.47
C GLU A 8 -5.71 -2.52 19.41
N GLU A 9 -4.99 -1.53 19.93
CA GLU A 9 -5.39 -0.13 19.88
C GLU A 9 -5.39 0.40 18.44
N ILE A 10 -4.36 0.05 17.66
CA ILE A 10 -4.29 0.40 16.24
C ILE A 10 -5.46 -0.22 15.48
N ALA A 11 -5.76 -1.51 15.70
CA ALA A 11 -6.89 -2.17 15.05
C ALA A 11 -8.24 -1.54 15.41
N ARG A 12 -8.41 -1.11 16.66
CA ARG A 12 -9.62 -0.39 17.11
C ARG A 12 -9.78 0.95 16.41
N GLU A 13 -8.70 1.72 16.27
CA GLU A 13 -8.74 3.01 15.58
C GLU A 13 -9.03 2.86 14.09
N VAL A 14 -8.52 1.79 13.46
CA VAL A 14 -8.88 1.45 12.09
C VAL A 14 -10.37 1.13 11.94
N GLN A 15 -10.97 0.44 12.91
CA GLN A 15 -12.42 0.21 12.93
C GLN A 15 -13.22 1.52 13.12
N ASN A 16 -12.66 2.51 13.81
CA ASN A 16 -13.27 3.83 13.96
C ASN A 16 -13.21 4.69 12.69
N GLY A 17 -12.56 4.20 11.63
CA GLY A 17 -12.38 4.92 10.36
C GLY A 17 -11.09 5.73 10.27
N SER A 18 -10.16 5.57 11.22
CA SER A 18 -8.82 6.16 11.13
C SER A 18 -7.91 5.30 10.25
N LEU A 19 -7.03 5.93 9.47
CA LEU A 19 -6.09 5.22 8.62
C LEU A 19 -4.71 5.22 9.26
N TRP A 20 -4.47 4.22 10.11
CA TRP A 20 -3.20 4.07 10.82
C TRP A 20 -2.37 2.96 10.19
N ILE A 21 -1.08 3.22 9.97
CA ILE A 21 -0.14 2.26 9.39
C ILE A 21 1.12 2.22 10.25
N VAL A 22 1.68 1.03 10.42
CA VAL A 22 2.96 0.84 11.08
C VAL A 22 4.08 0.78 10.03
N ILE A 23 5.13 1.58 10.22
CA ILE A 23 6.33 1.58 9.38
C ILE A 23 7.55 1.66 10.30
N HIS A 24 8.46 0.69 10.23
CA HIS A 24 9.68 0.60 11.05
C HIS A 24 9.40 0.79 12.54
N ASN A 25 8.45 -0.01 13.08
CA ASN A 25 7.97 0.04 14.48
C ASN A 25 7.41 1.40 14.93
N SER A 26 7.19 2.33 14.01
CA SER A 26 6.55 3.62 14.27
C SER A 26 5.13 3.62 13.73
N VAL A 27 4.21 4.29 14.43
CA VAL A 27 2.80 4.39 14.05
C VAL A 27 2.54 5.76 13.43
N TYR A 28 1.88 5.77 12.27
CA TYR A 28 1.58 6.97 11.48
C TYR A 28 0.07 7.09 11.25
N ASP A 29 -0.45 8.30 11.41
CA ASP A 29 -1.84 8.63 11.11
C ASP A 29 -1.94 9.31 9.73
N LEU A 30 -2.38 8.54 8.74
CA LEU A 30 -2.54 8.98 7.36
C LEU A 30 -3.98 9.35 7.02
N THR A 31 -4.87 9.48 8.02
CA THR A 31 -6.30 9.80 7.82
C THR A 31 -6.52 11.12 7.08
N LYS A 32 -5.57 12.06 7.12
CA LYS A 32 -5.64 13.32 6.35
C LYS A 32 -4.87 13.28 5.03
N PHE A 33 -4.00 12.29 4.87
CA PHE A 33 -3.05 12.21 3.78
C PHE A 33 -3.49 11.26 2.66
N TYR A 34 -4.40 10.32 2.92
CA TYR A 34 -4.75 9.27 1.96
C TYR A 34 -5.15 9.77 0.57
N VAL A 35 -5.92 10.87 0.48
CA VAL A 35 -6.33 11.49 -0.79
C VAL A 35 -5.16 12.15 -1.52
N GLN A 36 -4.14 12.59 -0.78
CA GLN A 36 -2.96 13.28 -1.32
C GLN A 36 -1.82 12.31 -1.65
N HIS A 37 -1.98 11.01 -1.38
CA HIS A 37 -0.95 10.02 -1.60
C HIS A 37 -0.75 9.76 -3.11
N PRO A 38 0.42 10.07 -3.69
CA PRO A 38 0.66 9.91 -5.13
C PRO A 38 0.56 8.45 -5.62
N GLY A 39 0.74 7.47 -4.71
CA GLY A 39 0.58 6.05 -4.99
C GLY A 39 -0.87 5.54 -4.95
N GLY A 40 -1.85 6.43 -4.69
CA GLY A 40 -3.27 6.10 -4.57
C GLY A 40 -3.68 5.72 -3.14
N GLU A 41 -4.97 5.88 -2.84
CA GLU A 41 -5.52 5.60 -1.50
C GLU A 41 -5.71 4.11 -1.22
N GLU A 42 -5.99 3.31 -2.26
CA GLU A 42 -6.24 1.86 -2.18
C GLU A 42 -5.14 1.11 -1.41
N VAL A 43 -3.87 1.38 -1.75
CA VAL A 43 -2.73 0.71 -1.12
C VAL A 43 -2.58 1.04 0.36
N LEU A 44 -3.04 2.23 0.78
CA LEU A 44 -3.02 2.60 2.19
C LEU A 44 -4.14 1.90 2.95
N PHE A 45 -5.33 1.77 2.36
CA PHE A 45 -6.45 1.03 2.96
C PHE A 45 -6.15 -0.46 3.11
N ASP A 46 -5.47 -1.08 2.14
CA ASP A 46 -5.06 -2.49 2.23
C ASP A 46 -4.09 -2.76 3.40
N LEU A 47 -3.27 -1.75 3.73
CA LEU A 47 -2.28 -1.76 4.80
C LEU A 47 -2.79 -1.14 6.12
N ALA A 48 -4.05 -0.72 6.18
CA ALA A 48 -4.64 -0.14 7.38
C ALA A 48 -4.56 -1.14 8.56
N GLY A 49 -3.93 -0.69 9.64
CA GLY A 49 -3.73 -1.46 10.87
C GLY A 49 -2.69 -2.57 10.78
N LYS A 50 -1.90 -2.59 9.70
CA LYS A 50 -0.84 -3.58 9.48
C LYS A 50 0.53 -2.91 9.41
N ASP A 51 1.56 -3.75 9.42
CA ASP A 51 2.93 -3.33 9.11
C ASP A 51 3.11 -3.19 7.60
N GLY A 52 3.34 -1.94 7.17
CA GLY A 52 3.59 -1.55 5.79
C GLY A 52 5.08 -1.34 5.46
N SER A 53 6.00 -1.65 6.37
CA SER A 53 7.44 -1.38 6.20
C SER A 53 8.01 -1.96 4.91
N GLN A 54 7.71 -3.24 4.64
CA GLN A 54 8.18 -3.90 3.43
C GLN A 54 7.63 -3.23 2.15
N CYS A 55 6.34 -2.88 2.13
CA CYS A 55 5.72 -2.19 1.00
C CYS A 55 6.32 -0.79 0.80
N PHE A 56 6.54 -0.06 1.89
CA PHE A 56 7.11 1.29 1.86
C PHE A 56 8.53 1.30 1.29
N ASP A 57 9.37 0.37 1.74
CA ASP A 57 10.77 0.25 1.31
C ASP A 57 10.89 -0.27 -0.13
N SER A 58 10.02 -1.21 -0.53
CA SER A 58 10.05 -1.80 -1.88
C SER A 58 9.70 -0.79 -2.99
N VAL A 59 8.87 0.20 -2.68
CA VAL A 59 8.51 1.28 -3.62
C VAL A 59 9.66 2.27 -3.83
N GLY A 60 10.54 2.45 -2.83
CA GLY A 60 11.65 3.39 -2.92
C GLY A 60 11.21 4.85 -2.88
N HIS A 61 10.48 5.25 -1.82
CA HIS A 61 10.06 6.63 -1.61
C HIS A 61 11.25 7.60 -1.56
N SER A 62 11.09 8.80 -2.13
CA SER A 62 12.10 9.85 -2.09
C SER A 62 12.36 10.36 -0.66
N GLU A 63 13.51 11.00 -0.43
CA GLU A 63 13.83 11.60 0.87
C GLU A 63 12.76 12.60 1.34
N GLU A 64 12.16 13.35 0.40
CA GLU A 64 11.07 14.27 0.70
C GLU A 64 9.80 13.56 1.17
N ALA A 65 9.46 12.42 0.55
CA ALA A 65 8.33 11.60 0.99
C ALA A 65 8.58 10.97 2.38
N ILE A 66 9.82 10.59 2.68
CA ILE A 66 10.22 10.10 4.01
C ILE A 66 10.08 11.21 5.05
N MET A 67 10.54 12.43 4.75
CA MET A 67 10.35 13.58 5.63
C MET A 67 8.86 13.90 5.85
N LEU A 68 8.04 13.82 4.80
CA LEU A 68 6.60 14.05 4.90
C LEU A 68 5.93 13.00 5.80
N ARG A 69 6.31 11.71 5.66
CA ARG A 69 5.84 10.63 6.53
C ARG A 69 6.07 10.97 8.01
N ASP A 70 7.25 11.49 8.35
CA ASP A 70 7.61 11.78 9.75
C ASP A 70 6.73 12.88 10.38
N ILE A 71 6.13 13.76 9.57
CA ILE A 71 5.16 14.77 10.04
C ILE A 71 3.87 14.11 10.56
N TYR A 72 3.50 12.95 10.00
CA TYR A 72 2.30 12.20 10.36
C TYR A 72 2.56 11.14 11.44
N LYS A 73 3.77 11.09 12.03
CA LYS A 73 4.09 10.17 13.11
C LYS A 73 3.33 10.54 14.39
N ILE A 74 2.59 9.58 14.94
CA ILE A 74 1.85 9.76 16.20
C ILE A 74 2.54 9.07 17.38
N GLY A 75 3.33 8.04 17.13
CA GLY A 75 3.99 7.27 18.19
C GLY A 75 4.76 6.07 17.67
N ASP A 76 5.04 5.14 18.58
CA ASP A 76 5.78 3.90 18.36
C ASP A 76 4.89 2.70 18.73
N LEU A 77 5.09 1.56 18.06
CA LEU A 77 4.38 0.32 18.34
C LEU A 77 4.96 -0.32 19.62
N GLU A 78 4.10 -0.84 20.49
CA GLU A 78 4.52 -1.66 21.62
C GLU A 78 5.19 -2.93 21.11
N GLU A 79 6.51 -3.00 21.23
CA GLU A 79 7.24 -4.26 21.11
C GLU A 79 7.06 -5.01 22.41
N ASP A 80 6.31 -6.11 22.35
CA ASP A 80 6.09 -7.03 23.46
C ASP A 80 7.45 -7.37 24.09
N ALA A 81 7.68 -6.86 25.31
CA ALA A 81 8.98 -6.79 25.97
C ALA A 81 9.45 -8.15 26.51
N SER A 82 9.48 -9.18 25.66
CA SER A 82 9.82 -10.55 26.04
C SER A 82 10.94 -11.19 25.22
N LEU A 83 11.53 -10.53 24.24
CA LEU A 83 12.81 -10.95 23.67
C LEU A 83 13.67 -9.72 23.39
N GLU A 84 14.80 -9.66 24.09
CA GLU A 84 15.87 -8.69 23.91
C GLU A 84 16.14 -8.43 22.43
N GLN A 85 15.85 -7.22 21.95
CA GLN A 85 16.63 -6.61 20.87
C GLN A 85 17.06 -5.21 21.28
N PRO A 86 18.37 -4.92 21.28
CA PRO A 86 18.90 -3.63 21.65
C PRO A 86 18.62 -2.60 20.55
N ALA A 87 17.88 -1.56 20.87
CA ALA A 87 17.92 -0.31 20.10
C ALA A 87 19.28 0.40 20.30
N PRO A 88 19.61 1.44 19.53
CA PRO A 88 19.95 1.44 18.11
C PRO A 88 21.38 2.00 17.92
N THR A 89 22.18 1.45 17.01
CA THR A 89 23.46 2.08 16.63
C THR A 89 23.59 2.27 15.14
N ALA A 90 23.59 3.55 14.77
CA ALA A 90 24.49 4.19 13.81
C ALA A 90 24.50 3.69 12.35
N LYS A 91 24.32 4.65 11.43
CA LYS A 91 24.77 4.58 10.03
C LYS A 91 26.15 3.91 9.91
N PRO A 92 26.38 3.17 8.82
CA PRO A 92 27.65 3.31 8.12
C PRO A 92 27.46 3.54 6.62
N ASP A 93 27.94 4.70 6.17
CA ASP A 93 28.50 4.86 4.84
C ASP A 93 29.66 3.86 4.65
N LYS A 94 29.56 2.95 3.67
CA LYS A 94 30.58 2.68 2.63
C LYS A 94 30.34 1.36 1.90
N LYS A 95 30.04 1.51 0.61
CA LYS A 95 30.77 0.94 -0.53
C LYS A 95 31.37 -0.47 -0.33
N SER A 96 30.65 -1.46 -0.83
CA SER A 96 31.27 -2.62 -1.51
C SER A 96 30.44 -2.94 -2.74
N GLU A 97 30.96 -2.59 -3.91
CA GLU A 97 30.59 -3.21 -5.19
C GLU A 97 30.67 -4.73 -5.04
N PRO A 98 29.70 -5.46 -5.61
CA PRO A 98 30.05 -6.53 -6.50
C PRO A 98 29.71 -6.07 -7.91
N ALA A 99 30.73 -6.06 -8.76
CA ALA A 99 30.54 -6.06 -10.20
C ALA A 99 29.61 -7.23 -10.55
N VAL A 100 28.37 -6.91 -10.95
CA VAL A 100 27.42 -7.84 -11.56
C VAL A 100 26.86 -7.12 -12.79
N THR A 101 26.80 -7.90 -13.84
CA THR A 101 26.93 -7.53 -15.24
C THR A 101 25.72 -6.78 -15.81
N GLN A 102 26.01 -5.89 -16.75
CA GLN A 102 25.03 -5.20 -17.59
C GLN A 102 24.51 -6.18 -18.64
N ASP A 103 23.43 -6.91 -18.34
CA ASP A 103 22.68 -7.70 -19.34
C ASP A 103 21.61 -8.58 -18.69
N GLU A 104 20.56 -8.00 -18.13
CA GLU A 104 19.28 -8.74 -18.03
C GLU A 104 18.14 -7.82 -18.45
N ASP A 105 17.80 -7.98 -19.73
CA ASP A 105 16.64 -7.50 -20.46
C ASP A 105 15.35 -7.61 -19.63
N TRP A 106 14.92 -6.50 -19.04
CA TRP A 106 13.59 -6.38 -18.42
C TRP A 106 12.53 -6.41 -19.52
N GLN A 107 12.18 -7.62 -19.96
CA GLN A 107 10.99 -7.85 -20.77
C GLN A 107 9.76 -7.56 -19.89
N TYR A 108 9.05 -6.49 -20.23
CA TYR A 108 7.71 -6.20 -19.72
C TYR A 108 6.82 -7.43 -19.94
N ARG A 109 6.57 -8.18 -18.87
CA ARG A 109 5.61 -9.28 -18.89
C ARG A 109 4.24 -8.68 -18.61
N LYS A 110 3.50 -8.36 -19.67
CA LYS A 110 2.07 -8.02 -19.60
C LYS A 110 1.39 -9.14 -18.82
N THR A 111 0.82 -8.84 -17.66
CA THR A 111 0.00 -9.80 -16.95
C THR A 111 -1.24 -10.04 -17.79
N GLU A 112 -1.37 -11.23 -18.36
CA GLU A 112 -2.64 -11.70 -18.89
C GLU A 112 -3.55 -11.95 -17.69
N ALA A 113 -4.12 -10.86 -17.17
CA ALA A 113 -5.32 -10.94 -16.38
C ALA A 113 -6.31 -11.70 -17.25
N LYS A 114 -6.63 -12.93 -16.85
CA LYS A 114 -7.67 -13.77 -17.41
C LYS A 114 -8.94 -12.94 -17.44
N GLU A 115 -9.17 -12.25 -18.56
CA GLU A 115 -10.39 -11.51 -18.84
C GLU A 115 -11.52 -12.52 -18.62
N ARG A 116 -12.26 -12.38 -17.51
CA ARG A 116 -13.56 -13.02 -17.38
C ARG A 116 -14.41 -12.37 -18.45
N SER A 117 -14.38 -12.97 -19.64
CA SER A 117 -14.99 -12.49 -20.86
C SER A 117 -16.47 -12.20 -20.57
N LEU A 118 -16.76 -10.92 -20.36
CA LEU A 118 -18.09 -10.34 -20.21
C LEU A 118 -18.70 -9.99 -21.59
N MET A 119 -17.94 -10.20 -22.67
CA MET A 119 -18.39 -10.11 -24.07
C MET A 119 -19.68 -10.89 -24.36
N PRO A 120 -19.91 -12.14 -23.93
CA PRO A 120 -21.16 -12.85 -24.23
C PRO A 120 -22.39 -12.26 -23.53
N LEU A 121 -22.23 -11.64 -22.35
CA LEU A 121 -23.35 -11.00 -21.65
C LEU A 121 -23.71 -9.65 -22.26
N VAL A 122 -22.72 -8.85 -22.66
CA VAL A 122 -22.97 -7.57 -23.34
C VAL A 122 -23.58 -7.81 -24.72
N ALA A 123 -23.11 -8.80 -25.49
CA ALA A 123 -23.66 -9.11 -26.80
C ALA A 123 -25.11 -9.61 -26.74
N THR A 124 -25.46 -10.42 -25.74
CA THR A 124 -26.83 -10.92 -25.57
C THR A 124 -27.81 -9.80 -25.18
N VAL A 125 -27.40 -8.87 -24.30
CA VAL A 125 -28.22 -7.71 -23.94
C VAL A 125 -28.45 -6.78 -25.13
N LEU A 126 -27.42 -6.51 -25.94
CA LEU A 126 -27.55 -5.67 -27.14
C LEU A 126 -28.47 -6.29 -28.19
N ALA A 127 -28.39 -7.61 -28.41
CA ALA A 127 -29.25 -8.32 -29.36
C ALA A 127 -30.73 -8.30 -28.93
N ILE A 128 -31.01 -8.51 -27.64
CA ILE A 128 -32.38 -8.42 -27.09
C ILE A 128 -32.92 -7.00 -27.24
N TYR A 129 -32.11 -5.98 -26.96
CA TYR A 129 -32.51 -4.58 -27.08
C TYR A 129 -32.83 -4.20 -28.54
N ALA A 130 -32.01 -4.62 -29.50
CA ALA A 130 -32.26 -4.41 -30.92
C ALA A 130 -33.53 -5.14 -31.41
N PHE A 131 -33.78 -6.35 -30.92
CA PHE A 131 -35.00 -7.11 -31.22
C PHE A 131 -36.26 -6.40 -30.71
N ILE A 132 -36.24 -5.91 -29.46
CA ILE A 132 -37.37 -5.17 -28.88
C ILE A 132 -37.65 -3.91 -29.71
N ILE A 133 -36.63 -3.13 -30.07
CA ILE A 133 -36.82 -1.93 -30.89
C ILE A 133 -37.41 -2.28 -32.25
N TYR A 134 -36.90 -3.30 -32.92
CA TYR A 134 -37.40 -3.70 -34.24
C TYR A 134 -38.89 -4.07 -34.22
N TYR A 135 -39.37 -4.79 -33.20
CA TYR A 135 -40.77 -5.22 -33.11
C TYR A 135 -41.72 -4.20 -32.45
N VAL A 136 -41.19 -3.19 -31.76
CA VAL A 136 -42.01 -2.13 -31.13
C VAL A 136 -42.15 -0.92 -32.06
N TRP A 137 -41.21 -0.70 -32.98
CA TRP A 137 -41.19 0.44 -33.90
C TRP A 137 -41.35 0.08 -35.38
N PHE A 138 -41.51 -1.20 -35.72
CA PHE A 138 -41.79 -1.71 -37.07
C PHE A 138 -42.83 -2.84 -36.99
#